data_AF-A0A183GWI5-F1
#
_entry.id   AF-A0A183GWI5-F1
#
_cell.length_a   1.000
_cell.length_b   1.000
_cell.length_c   1.000
_cell.angle_alpha   90.00
_cell.angle_beta   90.00
_cell.angle_gamma   90.00
#
_symmetry.space_group_name_H-M   'P 1'
#
loop_
_entity.id
_entity.type
_entity.pdbx_description
1 polymer ?
#
loop_
_entity_poly.entity_id
_entity_poly.type
_entity_poly.pdbx_seq_one_letter_code
_entity_poly.pdbx_strand_id
1 'polypeptide(L)'
;LFKRIAPIKSASSAGISCVVHCSDGWDRTSQTVSLAQLLLDPFYRTIHGFQVLIEKDWLGFGHKFDDRCAHVGALNDEAAKEVSPVFSQFLDCVHQVMRQRPRAFQFNDRYLIDIHEHVYSCQYGTFIGNCEKDRKVRIRATCARRLVTTFALLGCWDLWRSLRPEEREMCIELFLIGIYLARSSCLRPSVFSGLETITPYSCLPSYR
;
A
#
# COMPACT_ATOMS: atom_id res chain seq x y z
N LEU A 1 10.60 1.50 -16.39
CA LEU A 1 9.47 2.45 -16.25
C LEU A 1 9.88 3.90 -16.54
N PHE A 2 10.90 4.46 -15.89
CA PHE A 2 11.31 5.87 -16.04
C PHE A 2 11.57 6.37 -17.48
N LYS A 3 12.14 5.53 -18.36
CA LYS A 3 12.31 5.87 -19.79
C LYS A 3 10.98 6.19 -20.50
N ARG A 4 9.86 5.59 -20.06
CA ARG A 4 8.53 5.83 -20.62
C ARG A 4 7.86 7.10 -20.08
N ILE A 5 8.36 7.65 -18.97
CA ILE A 5 7.80 8.84 -18.32
C ILE A 5 8.50 10.11 -18.78
N ALA A 6 9.76 10.02 -19.19
CA ALA A 6 10.52 11.17 -19.70
C ALA A 6 9.76 11.94 -20.82
N PRO A 7 9.12 11.28 -21.81
CA PRO A 7 8.32 11.98 -22.82
C PRO A 7 7.11 12.72 -22.24
N ILE A 8 6.42 12.14 -21.26
CA ILE A 8 5.24 12.74 -20.61
C ILE A 8 5.65 14.02 -19.87
N LYS A 9 6.76 13.97 -19.13
CA LYS A 9 7.29 15.12 -18.42
C LYS A 9 7.70 16.24 -19.38
N SER A 10 8.37 15.88 -20.47
CA SER A 10 8.79 16.84 -21.50
C SER A 10 7.59 17.51 -22.16
N ALA A 11 6.58 16.75 -22.56
CA ALA A 11 5.38 17.26 -23.18
C ALA A 11 4.58 18.18 -22.25
N SER A 12 4.42 17.80 -20.97
CA SER A 12 3.77 18.64 -19.96
C SER A 12 4.49 19.97 -19.75
N SER A 13 5.83 19.96 -19.74
CA SER A 13 6.63 21.19 -19.62
C SER A 13 6.52 22.10 -20.86
N ALA A 14 6.16 21.54 -22.02
CA ALA A 14 5.92 22.26 -23.27
C ALA A 14 4.44 22.65 -23.46
N GLY A 15 3.55 22.38 -22.49
CA GLY A 15 2.12 22.65 -22.60
C GLY A 15 1.38 21.71 -23.56
N ILE A 16 1.96 20.54 -23.88
CA ILE A 16 1.40 19.56 -24.81
C ILE A 16 0.64 18.49 -24.02
N SER A 17 -0.63 18.29 -24.36
CA SER A 17 -1.46 17.21 -23.83
C SER A 17 -1.01 15.84 -24.34
N CYS A 18 -0.99 14.84 -23.45
CA CYS A 18 -0.59 13.47 -23.78
C CYS A 18 -1.71 12.48 -23.47
N VAL A 19 -1.84 11.46 -24.32
CA VAL A 19 -2.69 10.29 -24.06
C VAL A 19 -1.79 9.10 -23.77
N VAL A 20 -2.04 8.41 -22.65
CA VAL A 20 -1.29 7.22 -22.24
C VAL A 20 -2.24 6.04 -22.24
N HIS A 21 -1.92 5.00 -23.00
CA HIS A 21 -2.66 3.75 -22.99
C HIS A 21 -1.71 2.55 -23.07
N CYS A 22 -2.25 1.38 -22.75
CA CYS A 22 -1.64 0.08 -22.97
C CYS A 22 -2.68 -0.82 -23.65
N SER A 23 -2.59 -2.14 -23.48
CA SER A 23 -3.63 -3.08 -23.92
C SER A 23 -4.97 -2.78 -23.22
N ASP A 24 -5.04 -3.07 -21.92
CA ASP A 24 -6.28 -3.02 -21.13
C ASP A 24 -6.39 -1.76 -20.28
N GLY A 25 -5.29 -1.03 -20.11
CA GLY A 25 -5.29 0.27 -19.47
C GLY A 25 -5.30 0.29 -17.93
N TRP A 26 -5.33 -0.86 -17.24
CA TRP A 26 -5.39 -0.92 -15.76
C TRP A 26 -4.07 -1.30 -15.05
N ASP A 27 -3.02 -1.67 -15.80
CA ASP A 27 -1.72 -2.07 -15.25
C ASP A 27 -0.65 -1.01 -15.54
N ARG A 28 -0.01 -1.11 -16.72
CA ARG A 28 1.10 -0.24 -17.15
C ARG A 28 0.68 1.23 -17.32
N THR A 29 -0.58 1.48 -17.66
CA THR A 29 -1.12 2.85 -17.75
C THR A 29 -1.19 3.47 -16.36
N SER A 30 -1.81 2.80 -15.37
CA SER A 30 -1.86 3.26 -13.98
C SER A 30 -0.46 3.50 -13.43
N GLN A 31 0.50 2.59 -13.65
CA GLN A 31 1.91 2.78 -13.27
C GLN A 31 2.53 4.06 -13.87
N THR A 32 2.34 4.27 -15.17
CA THR A 32 2.99 5.38 -15.90
C THR A 32 2.35 6.73 -15.54
N VAL A 33 1.02 6.78 -15.49
CA VAL A 33 0.23 8.00 -15.23
C VAL A 33 0.37 8.44 -13.76
N SER A 34 0.33 7.52 -12.81
CA SER A 34 0.51 7.86 -11.39
C SER A 34 1.93 8.35 -11.10
N LEU A 35 2.95 7.70 -11.66
CA LEU A 35 4.34 8.13 -11.48
C LEU A 35 4.65 9.46 -12.20
N ALA A 36 4.04 9.73 -13.36
CA ALA A 36 4.15 11.03 -14.01
C ALA A 36 3.55 12.14 -13.14
N GLN A 37 2.36 11.94 -12.57
CA GLN A 37 1.73 12.89 -11.66
C GLN A 37 2.56 13.14 -10.40
N LEU A 38 3.12 12.09 -9.79
CA LEU A 38 4.04 12.22 -8.66
C LEU A 38 5.27 13.09 -8.96
N LEU A 39 5.78 13.02 -10.20
CA LEU A 39 6.92 13.80 -10.65
C LEU A 39 6.57 15.25 -11.03
N LEU A 40 5.34 15.50 -11.47
CA LEU A 40 4.88 16.80 -11.93
C LEU A 40 4.28 17.66 -10.79
N ASP A 41 3.49 17.06 -9.90
CA ASP A 41 2.73 17.76 -8.88
C ASP A 41 3.21 17.40 -7.46
N PRO A 42 3.70 18.38 -6.67
CA PRO A 42 4.08 18.17 -5.26
C PRO A 42 2.95 17.68 -4.36
N PHE A 43 1.68 17.95 -4.69
CA PHE A 43 0.53 17.49 -3.90
C PHE A 43 0.59 15.99 -3.67
N TYR A 44 0.87 15.20 -4.71
CA TYR A 44 0.94 13.74 -4.63
C TYR A 44 2.12 13.20 -3.81
N ARG A 45 3.06 14.06 -3.39
CA ARG A 45 4.17 13.69 -2.48
C ARG A 45 3.85 13.91 -1.01
N THR A 46 2.68 14.48 -0.72
CA THR A 46 2.09 14.49 0.62
C THR A 46 1.46 13.14 0.91
N ILE A 47 1.26 12.81 2.18
CA ILE A 47 0.62 11.54 2.57
C ILE A 47 -0.80 11.50 2.02
N HIS A 48 -1.56 12.58 2.22
CA HIS A 48 -2.92 12.67 1.71
C HIS A 48 -2.96 12.61 0.18
N GLY A 49 -2.09 13.34 -0.50
CA GLY A 49 -2.04 13.30 -1.96
C GLY A 49 -1.66 11.92 -2.49
N PHE A 50 -0.74 11.21 -1.85
CA PHE A 50 -0.39 9.85 -2.26
C PHE A 50 -1.56 8.86 -2.09
N GLN A 51 -2.35 9.00 -1.03
CA GLN A 51 -3.60 8.25 -0.85
C GLN A 51 -4.59 8.52 -1.98
N VAL A 52 -4.81 9.81 -2.29
CA VAL A 52 -5.66 10.23 -3.41
C VAL A 52 -5.15 9.69 -4.74
N LEU A 53 -3.83 9.66 -4.96
CA LEU A 53 -3.22 9.10 -6.17
C LEU A 53 -3.54 7.62 -6.33
N ILE A 54 -3.42 6.83 -5.25
CA ILE A 54 -3.76 5.40 -5.24
C ILE A 54 -5.26 5.20 -5.45
N GLU A 55 -6.10 5.92 -4.72
CA GLU A 55 -7.56 5.82 -4.85
C GLU A 55 -8.02 6.16 -6.27
N LYS A 56 -7.44 7.20 -6.87
CA LYS A 56 -7.77 7.63 -8.22
C LYS A 56 -7.26 6.64 -9.26
N ASP A 57 -5.94 6.49 -9.40
CA ASP A 57 -5.31 5.86 -10.57
C ASP A 57 -5.19 4.34 -10.49
N TRP A 58 -5.32 3.78 -9.29
CA TRP A 58 -5.26 2.33 -9.08
C TRP A 58 -6.63 1.78 -8.75
N LEU A 59 -7.27 2.30 -7.71
CA LEU A 59 -8.57 1.78 -7.29
C LEU A 59 -9.69 2.22 -8.25
N GLY A 60 -9.77 3.51 -8.57
CA GLY A 60 -10.82 4.10 -9.41
C GLY A 60 -10.79 3.61 -10.85
N PHE A 61 -9.58 3.54 -11.45
CA PHE A 61 -9.40 3.02 -12.81
C PHE A 61 -9.41 1.49 -12.93
N GLY A 62 -9.62 0.77 -11.82
CA GLY A 62 -9.91 -0.67 -11.85
C GLY A 62 -8.68 -1.56 -12.01
N HIS A 63 -7.56 -1.21 -11.37
CA HIS A 63 -6.47 -2.17 -11.20
C HIS A 63 -6.99 -3.41 -10.46
N LYS A 64 -6.74 -4.59 -11.03
CA LYS A 64 -7.28 -5.87 -10.58
C LYS A 64 -6.52 -6.42 -9.38
N PHE A 65 -6.64 -5.78 -8.23
CA PHE A 65 -5.86 -6.15 -7.04
C PHE A 65 -6.08 -7.60 -6.59
N ASP A 66 -7.31 -8.13 -6.65
CA ASP A 66 -7.57 -9.52 -6.23
C ASP A 66 -6.86 -10.54 -7.13
N ASP A 67 -6.92 -10.31 -8.45
CA ASP A 67 -6.28 -11.19 -9.43
C ASP A 67 -4.75 -11.06 -9.37
N ARG A 68 -4.24 -9.82 -9.30
CA ARG A 68 -2.81 -9.52 -9.35
C ARG A 68 -2.06 -9.91 -8.08
N CYS A 69 -2.73 -9.84 -6.92
CA CYS A 69 -2.16 -10.13 -5.61
C CYS A 69 -2.60 -11.48 -5.04
N ALA A 70 -3.35 -12.27 -5.81
CA ALA A 70 -3.85 -13.60 -5.43
C ALA A 70 -4.68 -13.62 -4.13
N HIS A 71 -5.48 -12.58 -3.88
CA HIS A 71 -6.32 -12.49 -2.68
C HIS A 71 -7.35 -13.62 -2.61
N VAL A 72 -7.89 -14.01 -3.77
CA VAL A 72 -8.90 -15.07 -3.92
C VAL A 72 -8.52 -15.88 -5.15
N GLY A 73 -7.92 -17.06 -4.99
CA GLY A 73 -7.67 -17.96 -6.12
C GLY A 73 -6.27 -18.52 -6.30
N ALA A 74 -5.39 -18.46 -5.29
CA ALA A 74 -4.05 -19.08 -5.34
C ALA A 74 -4.05 -20.61 -5.58
N LEU A 75 -5.23 -21.25 -5.61
CA LEU A 75 -5.41 -22.69 -5.84
C LEU A 75 -5.86 -23.04 -7.28
N ASN A 76 -6.09 -22.05 -8.15
CA ASN A 76 -6.48 -22.27 -9.55
C ASN A 76 -5.32 -21.89 -10.48
N ASP A 77 -4.87 -22.84 -11.32
CA ASP A 77 -3.75 -22.65 -12.26
C ASP A 77 -3.97 -21.50 -13.24
N GLU A 78 -5.23 -21.25 -13.66
CA GLU A 78 -5.53 -20.12 -14.55
C GLU A 78 -5.47 -18.78 -13.82
N ALA A 79 -5.89 -18.73 -12.55
CA ALA A 79 -5.79 -17.53 -11.73
C ALA A 79 -4.32 -17.22 -11.37
N ALA A 80 -3.49 -18.25 -11.20
CA ALA A 80 -2.07 -18.09 -10.94
C ALA A 80 -1.33 -17.37 -12.08
N LYS A 81 -1.80 -17.50 -13.34
CA LYS A 81 -1.21 -16.80 -14.50
C LYS A 81 -1.49 -15.29 -14.50
N GLU A 82 -2.54 -14.85 -13.83
CA GLU A 82 -2.92 -13.43 -13.72
C GLU A 82 -2.17 -12.70 -12.60
N VAL A 83 -1.46 -13.43 -11.73
CA VAL A 83 -0.67 -12.86 -10.63
C VAL A 83 0.53 -12.11 -11.17
N SER A 84 0.69 -10.84 -10.78
CA SER A 84 1.81 -10.03 -11.24
C SER A 84 2.05 -8.86 -10.28
N PRO A 85 3.32 -8.56 -9.91
CA PRO A 85 3.67 -7.55 -8.90
C PRO A 85 3.62 -6.12 -9.47
N VAL A 86 2.55 -5.76 -10.16
CA VAL A 86 2.40 -4.47 -10.86
C VAL A 86 2.39 -3.30 -9.87
N PHE A 87 1.64 -3.42 -8.78
CA PHE A 87 1.60 -2.38 -7.74
C PHE A 87 2.91 -2.31 -6.94
N SER A 88 3.52 -3.45 -6.63
CA SER A 88 4.84 -3.49 -5.95
C SER A 88 5.93 -2.83 -6.80
N GLN A 89 5.93 -3.03 -8.11
CA GLN A 89 6.83 -2.33 -9.04
C GLN A 89 6.63 -0.81 -9.01
N PHE A 90 5.39 -0.34 -8.84
CA PHE A 90 5.12 1.08 -8.68
C PHE A 90 5.70 1.60 -7.37
N LEU A 91 5.48 0.93 -6.24
CA LEU A 91 6.04 1.32 -4.95
C LEU A 91 7.57 1.35 -4.96
N ASP A 92 8.22 0.36 -5.59
CA ASP A 92 9.67 0.39 -5.81
C ASP A 92 10.09 1.61 -6.62
N CYS A 93 9.38 1.93 -7.71
CA CYS A 93 9.67 3.15 -8.47
C CYS A 93 9.51 4.43 -7.62
N VAL A 94 8.51 4.51 -6.73
CA VAL A 94 8.35 5.63 -5.79
C VAL A 94 9.55 5.70 -4.85
N HIS A 95 9.97 4.58 -4.28
CA HIS A 95 11.15 4.50 -3.43
C HIS A 95 12.42 4.95 -4.16
N GLN A 96 12.62 4.57 -5.42
CA GLN A 96 13.76 5.06 -6.22
C GLN A 96 13.72 6.59 -6.40
N VAL A 97 12.54 7.20 -6.57
CA VAL A 97 12.41 8.67 -6.64
C VAL A 97 12.70 9.32 -5.28
N MET A 98 12.25 8.71 -4.19
CA MET A 98 12.54 9.17 -2.82
C MET A 98 14.05 9.17 -2.55
N ARG A 99 14.76 8.11 -2.94
CA ARG A 99 16.23 8.04 -2.82
C ARG A 99 16.95 9.13 -3.61
N GLN A 100 16.45 9.47 -4.80
CA GLN A 100 17.01 10.56 -5.61
C GLN A 100 16.65 11.95 -5.06
N ARG A 101 15.53 12.08 -4.31
CA ARG A 101 15.03 13.34 -3.77
C ARG A 101 14.54 13.19 -2.32
N PRO A 102 15.45 13.05 -1.34
CA PRO A 102 15.07 12.72 0.04
C PRO A 102 14.17 13.74 0.74
N ARG A 103 14.23 15.02 0.33
CA ARG A 103 13.44 16.12 0.93
C ARG A 103 12.16 16.45 0.16
N ALA A 104 11.83 15.69 -0.89
CA ALA A 104 10.67 16.00 -1.73
C ALA A 104 9.37 15.33 -1.27
N PHE A 105 9.44 14.41 -0.30
CA PHE A 105 8.31 13.60 0.15
C PHE A 105 8.01 13.84 1.62
N GLN A 106 6.72 13.85 1.95
CA GLN A 106 6.26 13.96 3.34
C GLN A 106 6.34 12.61 4.07
N PHE A 107 6.23 11.50 3.34
CA PHE A 107 6.30 10.15 3.89
C PHE A 107 7.69 9.53 3.75
N ASN A 108 7.95 8.50 4.57
CA ASN A 108 9.20 7.77 4.64
C ASN A 108 9.09 6.38 3.97
N ASP A 109 10.21 5.65 3.91
CA ASP A 109 10.25 4.31 3.31
C ASP A 109 9.35 3.31 4.04
N ARG A 110 9.19 3.48 5.36
CA ARG A 110 8.30 2.64 6.18
C ARG A 110 6.86 2.73 5.70
N TYR A 111 6.39 3.92 5.35
CA TYR A 111 5.03 4.11 4.81
C TYR A 111 4.79 3.30 3.53
N LEU A 112 5.78 3.18 2.64
CA LEU A 112 5.66 2.35 1.43
C LEU A 112 5.61 0.85 1.76
N ILE A 113 6.41 0.41 2.73
CA ILE A 113 6.42 -0.98 3.22
C ILE A 113 5.06 -1.31 3.83
N ASP A 114 4.52 -0.44 4.67
CA ASP A 114 3.21 -0.65 5.30
C ASP A 114 2.10 -0.73 4.25
N ILE A 115 2.12 0.13 3.21
CA ILE A 115 1.16 0.02 2.10
C ILE A 115 1.30 -1.33 1.40
N HIS A 116 2.53 -1.75 1.09
CA HIS A 116 2.79 -3.03 0.43
C HIS A 116 2.25 -4.21 1.26
N GLU A 117 2.52 -4.24 2.57
CA GLU A 117 1.99 -5.27 3.48
C GLU A 117 0.45 -5.27 3.51
N HIS A 118 -0.17 -4.08 3.57
CA HIS A 118 -1.63 -3.97 3.61
C HIS A 118 -2.32 -4.41 2.32
N VAL A 119 -1.67 -4.30 1.17
CA VAL A 119 -2.19 -4.82 -0.10
C VAL A 119 -2.40 -6.33 0.02
N TYR A 120 -1.40 -7.08 0.46
CA TYR A 120 -1.46 -8.56 0.54
C TYR A 120 -2.19 -9.09 1.78
N SER A 121 -2.24 -8.31 2.87
CA SER A 121 -2.83 -8.78 4.14
C SER A 121 -4.33 -9.05 4.06
N CYS A 122 -5.05 -8.40 3.13
CA CYS A 122 -6.51 -8.35 3.08
C CYS A 122 -7.16 -7.89 4.40
N GLN A 123 -6.41 -7.26 5.30
CA GLN A 123 -6.91 -6.81 6.61
C GLN A 123 -7.93 -5.66 6.47
N TYR A 124 -7.77 -4.85 5.43
CA TYR A 124 -8.59 -3.69 5.14
C TYR A 124 -9.33 -3.85 3.82
N GLY A 125 -10.50 -3.21 3.71
CA GLY A 125 -11.31 -3.24 2.49
C GLY A 125 -10.70 -2.49 1.29
N THR A 126 -9.67 -1.67 1.49
CA THR A 126 -9.12 -0.73 0.50
C THR A 126 -8.69 -1.41 -0.80
N PHE A 127 -7.91 -2.49 -0.71
CA PHE A 127 -7.31 -3.16 -1.88
C PHE A 127 -8.07 -4.41 -2.31
N ILE A 128 -9.24 -4.69 -1.74
CA ILE A 128 -9.98 -5.92 -2.07
C ILE A 128 -11.03 -5.62 -3.14
N GLY A 129 -11.04 -6.42 -4.20
CA GLY A 129 -11.91 -6.30 -5.38
C GLY A 129 -11.18 -5.71 -6.58
N ASN A 130 -11.60 -6.12 -7.78
CA ASN A 130 -10.95 -5.77 -9.04
C ASN A 130 -11.43 -4.44 -9.62
N CYS A 131 -12.65 -3.99 -9.28
CA CYS A 131 -13.17 -2.73 -9.75
C CYS A 131 -14.01 -2.00 -8.68
N GLU A 132 -14.33 -0.73 -8.95
CA GLU A 132 -15.15 0.08 -8.05
C GLU A 132 -16.54 -0.54 -7.81
N LYS A 133 -17.11 -1.19 -8.83
CA LYS A 133 -18.39 -1.90 -8.71
C LYS A 133 -18.30 -3.04 -7.69
N ASP A 134 -17.24 -3.85 -7.74
CA ASP A 134 -17.03 -4.97 -6.82
C ASP A 134 -16.88 -4.46 -5.39
N ARG A 135 -16.13 -3.36 -5.19
CA ARG A 135 -15.96 -2.72 -3.88
C ARG A 135 -17.29 -2.21 -3.31
N LYS A 136 -18.10 -1.54 -4.12
CA LYS A 136 -19.44 -1.06 -3.72
C LYS A 136 -20.37 -2.23 -3.33
N VAL A 137 -20.33 -3.33 -4.07
CA VAL A 137 -21.12 -4.53 -3.76
C VAL A 137 -20.69 -5.14 -2.41
N ARG A 138 -19.38 -5.24 -2.16
CA ARG A 138 -18.85 -5.77 -0.90
C ARG A 138 -19.17 -4.88 0.30
N ILE A 139 -19.04 -3.56 0.17
CA ILE A 139 -19.45 -2.61 1.23
C ILE A 139 -20.94 -2.79 1.56
N ARG A 140 -21.81 -2.90 0.54
CA ARG A 140 -23.25 -3.15 0.74
C ARG A 140 -23.52 -4.48 1.42
N ALA A 141 -22.82 -5.55 1.03
CA ALA A 141 -22.97 -6.88 1.62
C ALA A 141 -22.50 -6.93 3.09
N THR A 142 -21.40 -6.23 3.42
CA THR A 142 -20.89 -6.12 4.79
C THR A 142 -21.83 -5.30 5.68
N CYS A 143 -22.33 -4.15 5.20
CA CYS A 143 -23.32 -3.34 5.90
C CYS A 143 -24.64 -4.10 6.15
N ALA A 144 -25.06 -4.96 5.22
CA ALA A 144 -26.27 -5.76 5.35
C ALA A 144 -26.17 -6.89 6.41
N ARG A 145 -24.97 -7.37 6.72
CA ARG A 145 -24.79 -8.53 7.61
C ARG A 145 -24.68 -8.21 9.10
N ARG A 146 -24.57 -6.93 9.51
CA ARG A 146 -24.47 -6.50 10.92
C ARG A 146 -23.46 -7.31 11.76
N LEU A 147 -22.47 -7.94 11.13
CA LEU A 147 -21.35 -8.63 11.77
C LEU A 147 -20.20 -7.65 11.83
N VAL A 148 -20.16 -6.88 12.91
CA VAL A 148 -19.16 -5.84 13.12
C VAL A 148 -17.85 -6.49 13.52
N THR A 149 -16.97 -6.74 12.54
CA THR A 149 -15.55 -6.50 12.76
C THR A 149 -15.26 -5.13 12.18
N THR A 150 -14.98 -4.17 13.06
CA THR A 150 -14.79 -2.74 12.75
C THR A 150 -13.78 -2.51 11.62
N PHE A 151 -12.80 -3.40 11.42
CA PHE A 151 -11.76 -3.28 10.39
C PHE A 151 -12.23 -3.49 8.95
N ALA A 152 -13.30 -4.25 8.70
CA ALA A 152 -13.76 -4.54 7.33
C ALA A 152 -14.46 -3.34 6.65
N LEU A 153 -14.93 -2.37 7.44
CA LEU A 153 -15.53 -1.11 6.98
C LEU A 153 -14.55 0.08 7.02
N LEU A 154 -13.41 -0.07 7.69
CA LEU A 154 -12.38 0.96 7.78
C LEU A 154 -11.44 0.83 6.58
N GLY A 155 -11.19 1.94 5.88
CA GLY A 155 -10.06 1.99 4.96
C GLY A 155 -8.75 1.84 5.74
N CYS A 156 -7.70 1.27 5.15
CA CYS A 156 -6.35 1.32 5.74
C CYS A 156 -5.92 2.78 6.04
N TRP A 157 -6.50 3.74 5.31
CA TRP A 157 -6.34 5.17 5.54
C TRP A 157 -6.97 5.66 6.85
N ASP A 158 -8.06 5.05 7.30
CA ASP A 158 -8.75 5.44 8.54
C ASP A 158 -7.97 4.97 9.76
N LEU A 159 -7.32 3.81 9.69
CA LEU A 159 -6.31 3.42 10.68
C LEU A 159 -5.21 4.49 10.75
N TRP A 160 -4.64 4.87 9.60
CA TRP A 160 -3.60 5.89 9.56
C TRP A 160 -4.08 7.26 10.09
N ARG A 161 -5.35 7.62 9.92
CA ARG A 161 -5.95 8.84 10.49
C ARG A 161 -6.18 8.75 12.00
N SER A 162 -6.46 7.56 12.52
CA SER A 162 -6.70 7.31 13.94
C SER A 162 -5.44 7.27 14.80
N LEU A 163 -4.25 7.08 14.21
CA LEU A 163 -2.97 7.06 14.93
C LEU A 163 -2.53 8.48 15.34
N ARG A 164 -2.20 8.68 16.61
CA ARG A 164 -1.56 9.92 17.10
C ARG A 164 -0.20 10.12 16.41
N PRO A 165 0.30 11.36 16.23
CA PRO A 165 1.60 11.62 15.59
C PRO A 165 2.76 10.79 16.20
N GLU A 166 2.72 10.58 17.51
CA GLU A 166 3.71 9.83 18.29
C GLU A 166 3.54 8.30 18.11
N GLU A 167 2.32 7.84 17.84
CA GLU A 167 2.02 6.44 17.53
C GLU A 167 2.36 6.07 16.09
N ARG A 168 2.48 7.06 15.19
CA ARG A 168 3.04 6.85 13.84
C ARG A 168 4.52 6.46 13.91
N GLU A 169 5.23 6.83 14.97
CA GLU A 169 6.59 6.37 15.26
C GLU A 169 6.61 5.07 16.08
N MET A 170 5.59 4.79 16.91
CA MET A 170 5.53 3.59 17.78
C MET A 170 4.80 2.35 17.21
N CYS A 171 4.11 2.43 16.07
CA CYS A 171 3.55 1.24 15.38
C CYS A 171 4.60 0.20 14.95
N ILE A 172 5.88 0.47 15.23
CA ILE A 172 7.07 -0.32 14.91
C ILE A 172 7.20 -1.61 15.76
N GLU A 173 6.60 -1.72 16.95
CA GLU A 173 6.81 -2.91 17.84
C GLU A 173 5.53 -3.74 18.10
N LEU A 174 4.36 -3.11 18.24
CA LEU A 174 3.16 -3.84 18.70
C LEU A 174 2.40 -4.60 17.59
N PHE A 175 2.55 -4.21 16.31
CA PHE A 175 1.83 -4.88 15.22
C PHE A 175 2.50 -6.21 14.81
N LEU A 176 3.81 -6.33 15.02
CA LEU A 176 4.52 -7.61 14.88
C LEU A 176 4.10 -8.61 15.97
N ILE A 177 3.83 -8.16 17.20
CA ILE A 177 3.35 -9.05 18.27
C ILE A 177 1.93 -9.57 17.98
N GLY A 178 1.05 -8.73 17.43
CA GLY A 178 -0.32 -9.13 17.09
C GLY A 178 -0.43 -10.18 15.97
N ILE A 179 0.37 -10.04 14.90
CA ILE A 179 0.36 -10.99 13.78
C ILE A 179 1.20 -12.25 14.10
N TYR A 180 2.29 -12.14 14.88
CA TYR A 180 3.08 -13.29 15.31
C TYR A 180 2.29 -14.22 16.25
N LEU A 181 1.47 -13.66 17.15
CA LEU A 181 0.59 -14.45 18.02
C LEU A 181 -0.61 -15.06 17.27
N ALA A 182 -1.17 -14.38 16.26
CA ALA A 182 -2.25 -14.93 15.44
C ALA A 182 -1.82 -16.10 14.53
N ARG A 183 -0.51 -16.24 14.26
CA ARG A 183 0.07 -17.39 13.53
C ARG A 183 0.49 -18.57 14.43
N SER A 184 0.40 -18.44 15.75
CA SER A 184 0.89 -19.45 16.69
C SER A 184 -0.12 -20.55 17.05
N SER A 185 -1.32 -20.55 16.48
CA SER A 185 -2.33 -21.61 16.72
C SER A 185 -2.06 -22.93 15.97
N CYS A 186 -0.94 -23.05 15.25
CA CYS A 186 -0.55 -24.28 14.56
C CYS A 186 0.95 -24.62 14.73
N LEU A 187 1.52 -24.58 15.93
CA LEU A 187 2.75 -25.35 16.22
C LEU A 187 2.66 -25.94 17.64
N ARG A 188 2.62 -27.28 17.71
CA ARG A 188 2.86 -28.01 18.97
C ARG A 188 4.37 -28.00 19.29
N PRO A 189 4.72 -28.17 20.57
CA PRO A 189 5.95 -27.66 21.15
C PRO A 189 7.03 -28.73 21.25
N SER A 190 8.27 -28.35 20.96
CA SER A 190 9.42 -28.82 21.72
C SER A 190 10.65 -27.97 21.41
N VAL A 191 11.30 -27.54 22.49
CA VAL A 191 12.67 -27.00 22.54
C VAL A 191 12.80 -25.51 22.19
N PHE A 192 12.67 -24.65 23.19
CA PHE A 192 13.73 -23.71 23.55
C PHE A 192 13.52 -23.20 24.98
N SER A 193 14.19 -23.87 25.91
CA SER A 193 14.52 -23.34 27.22
C SER A 193 15.63 -22.31 27.09
N GLY A 194 15.44 -21.14 27.69
CA GLY A 194 16.50 -20.19 27.97
C GLY A 194 16.64 -19.09 26.94
N LEU A 195 16.09 -17.92 27.24
CA LEU A 195 16.92 -16.76 27.53
C LEU A 195 16.09 -15.71 28.26
N GLU A 196 16.67 -15.27 29.36
CA GLU A 196 16.10 -14.45 30.40
C GLU A 196 16.03 -12.96 29.98
N THR A 197 14.97 -12.32 30.45
CA THR A 197 14.87 -10.93 30.93
C THR A 197 15.94 -9.91 30.51
N ILE A 198 15.54 -8.89 29.74
CA ILE A 198 16.04 -7.52 29.94
C ILE A 198 14.85 -6.55 29.83
N THR A 199 14.52 -5.93 30.97
CA THR A 199 13.58 -4.81 31.15
C THR A 199 14.23 -3.44 30.82
N PRO A 200 13.43 -2.36 30.70
CA PRO A 200 13.68 -1.23 29.81
C PRO A 200 14.24 0.04 30.49
N TYR A 201 14.61 1.01 29.66
CA TYR A 201 14.93 2.42 29.95
C TYR A 201 16.22 2.71 30.74
N SER A 202 17.14 3.42 30.07
CA SER A 202 17.95 4.45 30.73
C SER A 202 18.16 5.63 29.77
N CYS A 203 17.85 6.81 30.29
CA CYS A 203 17.87 8.11 29.65
C CYS A 203 19.29 8.65 29.39
N LEU A 204 19.42 9.38 28.27
CA LEU A 204 20.21 10.62 28.05
C LEU A 204 21.76 10.53 28.08
N PRO A 205 22.54 11.52 27.55
CA PRO A 205 22.15 12.90 27.23
C PRO A 205 22.65 13.55 25.91
N SER A 206 21.96 14.65 25.60
CA SER A 206 22.37 15.90 24.93
C SER A 206 23.88 16.15 24.74
N TYR A 207 24.25 16.59 23.54
CA TYR A 207 25.30 17.59 23.24
C TYR A 207 24.81 18.36 22.00
N ARG A 208 24.46 19.66 22.10
CA ARG A 208 25.34 20.84 21.93
C ARG A 208 26.36 20.69 20.81
#